data_AF-A0A9P0NYK3-F1
#
_entry.id   AF-A0A9P0NYK3-F1
#
_cell.length_a   1.000
_cell.length_b   1.000
_cell.length_c   1.000
_cell.angle_alpha   90.00
_cell.angle_beta   90.00
_cell.angle_gamma   90.00
#
_symmetry.space_group_name_H-M   'P 1'
#
loop_
_entity.id
_entity.type
_entity.pdbx_description
1 polymer ?
#
loop_
_entity_poly.entity_id
_entity_poly.type
_entity_poly.pdbx_seq_one_letter_code
_entity_poly.pdbx_strand_id
1 'polypeptide(L)'
;MAELKFSSEQMEQFIDLYRSFECLWNIKCTDYRDINKRNNAYESIADIMNISIENVKKKINNIRSTYLQEKKKVELSKSTGSGAEDIYIPSLFWFSSMDFLDDVTTSRKTVCTPTTKQYVSIKTTDSLNFQ
;
A
#
# COMPACT_ATOMS: atom_id res chain seq x y z
N MET A 1 1.96 20.11 11.47
CA MET A 1 0.65 19.49 11.77
C MET A 1 0.90 18.35 12.74
N ALA A 2 0.07 18.19 13.78
CA ALA A 2 0.22 17.07 14.71
C ALA A 2 -0.18 15.73 14.05
N GLU A 3 0.50 14.65 14.43
CA GLU A 3 0.05 13.29 14.16
C GLU A 3 -0.87 12.82 15.29
N LEU A 4 -1.97 12.17 14.92
CA LEU A 4 -2.83 11.47 15.89
C LEU A 4 -2.20 10.12 16.26
N LYS A 5 -1.47 10.16 17.38
CA LYS A 5 -0.93 8.97 18.05
C LYS A 5 -2.07 8.24 18.76
N PHE A 6 -2.22 6.95 18.46
CA PHE A 6 -3.16 6.05 19.11
C PHE A 6 -2.40 5.11 20.06
N SER A 7 -3.06 4.62 21.11
CA SER A 7 -2.63 3.43 21.83
C SER A 7 -2.78 2.17 20.95
N SER A 8 -2.28 1.02 21.41
CA SER A 8 -2.47 -0.25 20.70
C SER A 8 -3.95 -0.62 20.58
N GLU A 9 -4.70 -0.52 21.68
CA GLU A 9 -6.15 -0.76 21.76
C GLU A 9 -6.94 0.15 20.80
N GLN A 10 -6.63 1.46 20.78
CA GLN A 10 -7.25 2.41 19.86
C GLN A 10 -6.92 2.10 18.39
N MET A 11 -5.73 1.53 18.12
CA MET A 11 -5.33 1.15 16.77
C MET A 11 -6.07 -0.11 16.30
N GLU A 12 -6.22 -1.10 17.17
CA GLU A 12 -7.02 -2.32 16.92
C GLU A 12 -8.48 -1.96 16.69
N GLN A 13 -9.10 -1.22 17.60
CA GLN A 13 -10.48 -0.73 17.48
C GLN A 13 -10.69 0.06 16.17
N PHE A 14 -9.75 0.93 15.79
CA PHE A 14 -9.84 1.69 14.54
C PHE A 14 -9.78 0.80 13.30
N ILE A 15 -8.95 -0.25 13.30
CA ILE A 15 -8.84 -1.19 12.19
C ILE A 15 -10.09 -2.07 12.11
N ASP A 16 -10.61 -2.56 13.23
CA ASP A 16 -11.84 -3.37 13.26
C ASP A 16 -13.04 -2.57 12.73
N LEU A 17 -13.19 -1.31 13.16
CA LEU A 17 -14.18 -0.40 12.60
C LEU A 17 -13.98 -0.21 11.09
N TYR A 18 -12.78 0.15 10.65
CA TYR A 18 -12.48 0.35 9.22
C TYR A 18 -12.74 -0.92 8.38
N ARG A 19 -12.41 -2.10 8.90
CA ARG A 19 -12.68 -3.41 8.29
C ARG A 19 -14.18 -3.67 8.16
N SER A 20 -14.97 -3.35 9.19
CA SER A 20 -16.43 -3.53 9.18
C SER A 20 -17.14 -2.67 8.13
N PHE A 21 -16.63 -1.47 7.83
CA PHE A 21 -17.21 -0.57 6.83
C PHE A 21 -16.68 -0.86 5.42
N GLU A 22 -17.17 -1.96 4.80
CA GLU A 22 -16.78 -2.36 3.44
C GLU A 22 -16.87 -1.25 2.39
N CYS A 23 -17.84 -0.33 2.50
CA CYS A 23 -17.98 0.81 1.59
C CYS A 23 -16.73 1.72 1.55
N LEU A 24 -15.86 1.68 2.56
CA LEU A 24 -14.63 2.47 2.62
C LEU A 24 -13.44 1.85 1.89
N TRP A 25 -13.44 0.53 1.66
CA TRP A 25 -12.26 -0.20 1.18
C TRP A 25 -12.54 -1.26 0.11
N ASN A 26 -13.71 -1.89 0.13
CA ASN A 26 -14.05 -2.99 -0.75
C ASN A 26 -14.57 -2.49 -2.11
N ILE A 27 -13.70 -2.38 -3.11
CA ILE A 27 -14.07 -1.97 -4.47
C ILE A 27 -15.12 -2.89 -5.16
N LYS A 28 -15.35 -4.10 -4.63
CA LYS A 28 -16.34 -5.07 -5.12
C LYS A 28 -17.73 -4.85 -4.46
N CYS A 29 -17.78 -4.13 -3.34
CA CYS A 29 -19.03 -3.78 -2.67
C CYS A 29 -19.81 -2.74 -3.50
N THR A 30 -21.13 -2.90 -3.64
CA THR A 30 -22.00 -1.95 -4.34
C THR A 30 -21.90 -0.55 -3.74
N ASP A 31 -21.75 -0.49 -2.42
CA ASP A 31 -21.80 0.72 -1.62
C ASP A 31 -20.50 1.53 -1.67
N TYR A 32 -19.42 0.96 -2.25
CA TYR A 32 -18.14 1.66 -2.44
C TYR A 32 -18.25 2.92 -3.33
N ARG A 33 -19.23 2.93 -4.24
CA ARG A 33 -19.51 4.09 -5.11
C ARG A 33 -20.54 5.06 -4.52
N ASP A 34 -21.22 4.68 -3.43
CA ASP A 34 -22.21 5.51 -2.75
C ASP A 34 -21.50 6.49 -1.81
N ILE A 35 -21.50 7.77 -2.18
CA ILE A 35 -20.87 8.84 -1.40
C ILE A 35 -21.54 9.05 -0.04
N ASN A 36 -22.85 8.83 0.06
CA ASN A 36 -23.60 9.01 1.29
C ASN A 36 -23.25 7.91 2.28
N LYS A 37 -23.30 6.64 1.85
CA LYS A 37 -22.88 5.51 2.70
C LYS A 37 -21.44 5.61 3.16
N ARG A 38 -20.54 6.14 2.31
CA ARG A 38 -19.15 6.41 2.70
C ARG A 38 -19.01 7.54 3.71
N ASN A 39 -19.74 8.64 3.56
CA ASN A 39 -19.74 9.73 4.54
C ASN A 39 -20.28 9.25 5.89
N ASN A 40 -21.43 8.57 5.91
CA ASN A 40 -22.02 7.98 7.12
C ASN A 40 -21.05 7.00 7.82
N ALA A 41 -20.27 6.22 7.07
CA ALA A 41 -19.25 5.35 7.63
C ALA A 41 -18.07 6.13 8.24
N TYR A 42 -17.60 7.21 7.59
CA TYR A 42 -16.57 8.08 8.18
C TYR A 42 -17.08 8.80 9.44
N GLU A 43 -18.34 9.22 9.46
CA GLU A 43 -19.03 9.81 10.62
C GLU A 43 -19.15 8.79 11.76
N SER A 44 -19.59 7.57 11.48
CA SER A 44 -19.67 6.49 12.48
C SER A 44 -18.31 6.19 13.14
N ILE A 45 -17.22 6.15 12.37
CA ILE A 45 -15.86 5.98 12.93
C ILE A 45 -15.44 7.23 13.73
N ALA A 46 -15.76 8.43 13.23
CA ALA A 46 -15.42 9.69 13.90
C ALA A 46 -16.08 9.80 15.28
N ASP A 47 -17.37 9.45 15.38
CA ASP A 47 -18.14 9.47 16.62
C ASP A 47 -17.63 8.43 17.62
N ILE A 48 -17.44 7.17 17.19
CA ILE A 48 -16.98 6.08 18.08
C ILE A 48 -15.57 6.34 18.61
N MET A 49 -14.68 6.89 17.77
CA MET A 49 -13.29 7.19 18.14
C MET A 49 -13.13 8.59 18.76
N ASN A 50 -14.19 9.39 18.80
CA ASN A 50 -14.21 10.80 19.26
C ASN A 50 -13.12 11.67 18.59
N ILE A 51 -13.02 11.61 17.26
CA ILE A 51 -12.07 12.38 16.43
C ILE A 51 -12.77 12.96 15.20
N SER A 52 -12.20 14.00 14.57
CA SER A 52 -12.78 14.57 13.35
C SER A 52 -12.73 13.61 12.15
N ILE A 53 -13.71 13.73 11.25
CA ILE A 53 -13.79 13.00 9.97
C ILE A 53 -12.52 13.18 9.12
N GLU A 54 -11.90 14.37 9.15
CA GLU A 54 -10.62 14.62 8.48
C GLU A 54 -9.51 13.71 9.03
N ASN A 55 -9.45 13.58 10.35
CA ASN A 55 -8.48 12.73 11.03
C ASN A 55 -8.75 11.24 10.78
N VAL A 56 -10.02 10.79 10.69
CA VAL A 56 -10.37 9.43 10.24
C VAL A 56 -9.82 9.17 8.83
N LYS A 57 -10.14 10.04 7.87
CA LYS A 57 -9.71 9.93 6.47
C LYS A 57 -8.17 9.92 6.35
N LYS A 58 -7.50 10.82 7.08
CA LYS A 58 -6.03 10.89 7.16
C LYS A 58 -5.42 9.63 7.77
N LYS A 59 -5.99 9.11 8.87
CA LYS A 59 -5.53 7.87 9.51
C LYS A 59 -5.66 6.67 8.57
N ILE A 60 -6.81 6.50 7.91
CA ILE A 60 -7.04 5.44 6.90
C ILE A 60 -5.99 5.51 5.78
N ASN A 61 -5.73 6.70 5.24
CA ASN A 61 -4.72 6.89 4.19
C ASN A 61 -3.30 6.53 4.68
N ASN A 62 -2.93 6.93 5.90
CA ASN A 62 -1.64 6.60 6.49
C ASN A 62 -1.48 5.08 6.69
N ILE A 63 -2.42 4.42 7.38
CA ILE A 63 -2.32 2.99 7.68
C ILE A 63 -2.32 2.13 6.42
N ARG A 64 -3.10 2.50 5.40
CA ARG A 64 -3.13 1.83 4.10
C ARG A 64 -1.82 2.02 3.34
N SER A 65 -1.23 3.22 3.39
CA SER A 65 0.06 3.49 2.74
C SER A 65 1.20 2.69 3.38
N THR A 66 1.28 2.68 4.72
CA THR A 66 2.24 1.86 5.47
C THR A 66 2.02 0.37 5.19
N TYR A 67 0.78 -0.12 5.25
CA TYR A 67 0.47 -1.52 4.95
C TYR A 67 0.97 -1.97 3.57
N LEU A 68 0.73 -1.16 2.53
CA LEU A 68 1.19 -1.45 1.17
C LEU A 68 2.72 -1.41 1.04
N GLN A 69 3.40 -0.53 1.79
CA GLN A 69 4.87 -0.49 1.83
C GLN A 69 5.44 -1.73 2.51
N GLU A 70 4.90 -2.14 3.65
CA GLU A 70 5.32 -3.36 4.36
C GLU A 70 5.04 -4.61 3.51
N LYS A 71 3.84 -4.73 2.94
CA LYS A 71 3.49 -5.83 2.02
C LYS A 71 4.46 -5.91 0.83
N LYS A 72 4.85 -4.78 0.24
CA LYS A 72 5.84 -4.74 -0.84
C LYS A 72 7.22 -5.25 -0.40
N LYS A 73 7.66 -5.01 0.84
CA LYS A 73 8.91 -5.60 1.37
C LYS A 73 8.79 -7.13 1.49
N VAL A 74 7.66 -7.62 2.00
CA VAL A 74 7.36 -9.06 2.10
C VAL A 74 7.35 -9.71 0.71
N GLU A 75 6.69 -9.10 -0.28
CA GLU A 75 6.68 -9.56 -1.67
C GLU A 75 8.09 -9.56 -2.30
N LEU A 76 8.89 -8.51 -2.04
CA LEU A 76 10.24 -8.40 -2.59
C LEU A 76 11.18 -9.47 -2.01
N SER A 77 11.17 -9.68 -0.69
CA SER A 77 12.02 -10.71 -0.03
C SER A 77 11.73 -12.13 -0.52
N LYS A 78 10.47 -12.42 -0.89
CA LYS A 78 10.08 -13.69 -1.51
C LYS A 78 10.53 -13.80 -2.97
N SER A 79 10.71 -12.68 -3.67
CA SER A 79 11.00 -12.65 -5.10
C SER A 79 12.50 -12.69 -5.45
N THR A 80 13.39 -12.38 -4.51
CA THR A 80 14.84 -12.25 -4.78
C THR A 80 15.61 -13.58 -4.86
N GLY A 81 14.92 -14.73 -4.76
CA GLY A 81 15.56 -16.04 -4.74
C GLY A 81 16.36 -16.32 -3.45
N SER A 82 16.16 -15.47 -2.44
CA SER A 82 16.72 -15.60 -1.10
C SER A 82 16.19 -16.87 -0.43
N GLY A 83 16.97 -17.43 0.51
CA GLY A 83 16.54 -18.63 1.24
C GLY A 83 15.28 -18.37 2.05
N ALA A 84 14.60 -19.43 2.51
CA ALA A 84 13.41 -19.30 3.37
C ALA A 84 13.69 -18.53 4.69
N GLU A 85 14.97 -18.38 5.02
CA GLU A 85 15.53 -17.76 6.22
C GLU A 85 15.65 -16.22 6.08
N ASP A 86 15.57 -15.68 4.87
CA ASP A 86 15.71 -14.24 4.54
C ASP A 86 14.34 -13.52 4.36
N ILE A 87 13.22 -14.19 4.60
CA ILE A 87 11.88 -13.61 4.36
C ILE A 87 11.63 -12.47 5.35
N TYR A 88 11.36 -11.27 4.83
CA TYR A 88 11.06 -10.10 5.66
C TYR A 88 9.76 -10.30 6.45
N ILE A 89 9.83 -10.12 7.76
CA ILE A 89 8.68 -10.16 8.68
C ILE A 89 8.38 -8.71 9.14
N PRO A 90 7.18 -8.16 8.85
CA PRO A 90 6.77 -6.84 9.34
C PRO A 90 6.68 -6.82 10.87
N SER A 91 7.24 -5.78 11.50
CA SER A 91 7.26 -5.62 12.96
C SER A 91 6.04 -4.87 13.53
N LEU A 92 5.10 -4.46 12.69
CA LEU A 92 3.90 -3.73 13.11
C LEU A 92 2.86 -4.72 13.63
N PHE A 93 2.53 -4.64 14.93
CA PHE A 93 1.59 -5.57 15.59
C PHE A 93 0.22 -5.67 14.89
N TRP A 94 -0.24 -4.58 14.27
CA TRP A 94 -1.51 -4.49 13.57
C TRP A 94 -1.47 -4.92 12.09
N PHE A 95 -0.30 -5.31 11.57
CA PHE A 95 -0.14 -5.64 10.14
C PHE A 95 -1.05 -6.79 9.69
N SER A 96 -1.17 -7.84 10.51
CA SER A 96 -2.05 -8.98 10.25
C SER A 96 -3.52 -8.57 10.15
N SER A 97 -3.99 -7.64 10.98
CA SER A 97 -5.39 -7.17 11.01
C SER A 97 -5.82 -6.40 9.75
N MET A 98 -4.88 -6.08 8.84
CA MET A 98 -5.12 -5.38 7.58
C MET A 98 -5.13 -6.31 6.34
N ASP A 99 -5.07 -7.63 6.55
CA ASP A 99 -5.10 -8.68 5.52
C ASP A 99 -6.27 -8.59 4.54
N PHE A 100 -7.44 -8.14 5.00
CA PHE A 100 -8.65 -7.94 4.19
C PHE A 100 -8.44 -7.00 2.99
N LEU A 101 -7.39 -6.17 3.01
CA LEU A 101 -7.05 -5.33 1.87
C LEU A 101 -6.42 -6.11 0.71
N ASP A 102 -5.95 -7.34 0.90
CA ASP A 102 -5.22 -8.11 -0.13
C ASP A 102 -6.09 -8.39 -1.36
N ASP A 103 -7.35 -8.74 -1.14
CA ASP A 103 -8.35 -9.04 -2.17
C ASP A 103 -8.71 -7.86 -3.09
N VAL A 104 -8.34 -6.64 -2.69
CA VAL A 104 -8.68 -5.38 -3.37
C VAL A 104 -7.47 -4.51 -3.70
N THR A 105 -6.28 -4.87 -3.19
CA THR A 105 -5.01 -4.16 -3.45
C THR A 105 -4.11 -4.86 -4.45
N THR A 106 -4.53 -6.03 -4.97
CA THR A 106 -3.81 -6.85 -5.96
C THR A 106 -3.00 -5.97 -6.91
N SER A 107 -1.68 -6.04 -6.77
CA SER A 107 -0.77 -5.07 -7.36
C SER A 107 -1.00 -5.01 -8.87
N ARG A 108 -1.50 -3.86 -9.35
CA ARG A 108 -1.59 -3.59 -10.78
C ARG A 108 -0.16 -3.69 -11.30
N LYS A 109 0.18 -4.78 -11.99
CA LYS A 109 1.50 -4.99 -12.58
C LYS A 109 1.71 -3.88 -13.60
N THR A 110 2.34 -2.78 -13.17
CA THR A 110 2.85 -1.77 -14.09
C THR A 110 3.93 -2.49 -14.87
N VAL A 111 3.58 -2.92 -16.09
CA VAL A 111 4.56 -3.41 -17.04
C VAL A 111 5.43 -2.21 -17.39
N CYS A 112 6.53 -2.05 -16.65
CA CYS A 112 7.65 -1.24 -17.12
C CYS A 112 8.13 -1.92 -18.40
N THR A 113 7.67 -1.40 -19.55
CA THR A 113 8.29 -1.73 -20.84
C THR A 113 9.77 -1.42 -20.71
N PRO A 114 10.68 -2.40 -20.84
CA PRO A 114 12.09 -2.12 -20.78
C PRO A 114 12.46 -1.32 -22.03
N THR A 115 12.64 -0.01 -21.88
CA THR A 115 13.21 0.82 -22.95
C THR A 115 14.64 0.36 -23.15
N THR A 116 14.83 -0.54 -24.11
CA THR A 116 16.13 -1.07 -24.53
C THR A 116 17.02 0.08 -24.96
N LYS A 117 17.91 0.53 -24.08
CA LYS A 117 19.05 1.35 -24.48
C LYS A 117 19.95 0.46 -25.34
N GLN A 118 19.80 0.56 -26.66
CA GLN A 118 20.74 -0.04 -27.60
C GLN A 118 22.11 0.62 -27.38
N TYR A 119 22.98 -0.09 -26.66
CA TYR A 119 24.40 0.21 -26.63
C TYR A 119 24.98 -0.24 -27.98
N VAL A 120 25.03 0.69 -28.95
CA VAL A 120 25.63 0.43 -30.27
C VAL A 120 27.12 0.28 -30.08
N SER A 121 27.60 -0.98 -30.08
CA SER A 121 29.02 -1.30 -30.09
C SER A 121 29.58 -0.99 -31.47
N ILE A 122 30.25 0.15 -31.64
CA ILE A 122 30.99 0.44 -32.87
C ILE A 122 32.37 -0.23 -32.81
N LYS A 123 32.63 -1.06 -33.82
CA LYS A 123 33.85 -1.85 -34.04
C LYS A 123 34.19 -1.79 -35.53
N THR A 124 35.43 -1.75 -35.99
CA THR A 124 36.76 -1.58 -35.36
C THR A 124 37.73 -1.23 -36.50
N THR A 125 38.95 -0.72 -36.20
CA THR A 125 40.09 -0.47 -37.13
C THR A 125 39.87 0.62 -38.20
N ASP A 126 40.70 1.66 -38.31
CA ASP A 126 42.15 1.73 -38.59
C ASP A 126 42.46 1.62 -40.10
N SER A 127 42.93 2.72 -40.72
CA SER A 127 44.21 2.79 -41.48
C SER A 127 44.39 4.05 -42.33
N LEU A 128 45.54 4.70 -42.11
CA LEU A 128 46.48 5.25 -43.11
C LEU A 128 46.08 6.33 -44.15
N ASN A 129 46.71 7.50 -43.95
CA ASN A 129 47.60 8.23 -44.89
C ASN A 129 47.10 9.34 -45.85
N PHE A 130 47.98 10.37 -45.92
CA PHE A 130 48.13 11.47 -46.89
C PHE A 130 46.94 12.45 -47.03
N GLN A 131 47.18 13.76 -47.17
CA GLN A 131 48.38 14.46 -47.69
C GLN A 131 48.70 15.74 -46.92
#